data_AF-A0A067QTL5-F1
#
_entry.id   AF-A0A067QTL5-F1
#
_cell.length_a   1.000
_cell.length_b   1.000
_cell.length_c   1.000
_cell.angle_alpha   90.00
_cell.angle_beta   90.00
_cell.angle_gamma   90.00
#
_symmetry.space_group_name_H-M   'P 1'
#
loop_
_entity.id
_entity.type
_entity.pdbx_description
1 polymer ?
#
loop_
_entity_poly.entity_id
_entity_poly.type
_entity_poly.pdbx_seq_one_letter_code
_entity_poly.pdbx_strand_id
1 'polypeptide(L)'
;MYRALQIINPTTELSGEYKCTVSTFNDERSQTRKMIVYVPEKSLVLTHTKLSEHDAVNITCKAEGVFPEPQLDINSKERTDTHDMQFKTFPREGVFDAVASVTVNVSDLEDSTTFDCELKIPETNYTVKKSVILSPGTPELPSTTELVPDANPTVGKASLEQTLPASCSNNTLMLLTLSHKPSALFSCT
;
A
#
# COMPACT_ATOMS: atom_id res chain seq x y z
N MET A 1 20.72 -12.31 23.06
CA MET A 1 20.13 -13.20 22.04
C MET A 1 18.69 -12.79 21.86
N TYR A 2 18.29 -12.44 20.64
CA TYR A 2 16.87 -12.27 20.29
C TYR A 2 16.40 -13.59 19.66
N ARG A 3 15.37 -14.23 20.23
CA ARG A 3 14.69 -15.35 19.58
C ARG A 3 13.58 -14.74 18.71
N ALA A 4 13.75 -14.81 17.40
CA ALA A 4 12.82 -14.24 16.43
C ALA A 4 12.35 -15.30 15.43
N LEU A 5 11.12 -15.15 14.95
CA LEU A 5 10.59 -15.95 13.86
C LEU A 5 11.13 -15.41 12.53
N GLN A 6 11.71 -16.28 11.71
CA GLN A 6 12.08 -15.96 10.34
C GLN A 6 11.09 -16.61 9.37
N ILE A 7 10.50 -15.80 8.49
CA ILE A 7 9.64 -16.26 7.39
C ILE A 7 10.43 -16.08 6.09
N ILE A 8 10.69 -17.17 5.39
CA ILE A 8 11.46 -17.17 4.14
C ILE A 8 10.47 -17.16 2.97
N ASN A 9 10.67 -16.25 2.01
CA ASN A 9 9.85 -16.10 0.80
C ASN A 9 8.33 -16.04 1.10
N PRO A 10 7.87 -14.99 1.81
CA PRO A 10 6.47 -14.89 2.17
C PRO A 10 5.58 -14.75 0.93
N THR A 11 4.47 -15.49 0.91
CA THR A 11 3.41 -15.39 -0.10
C THR A 11 2.21 -14.62 0.47
N THR A 12 1.35 -14.09 -0.39
CA THR A 12 0.17 -13.30 0.01
C THR A 12 -0.80 -14.09 0.91
N GLU A 13 -0.85 -15.42 0.76
CA GLU A 13 -1.63 -16.35 1.59
C GLU A 13 -1.16 -16.42 3.05
N LEU A 14 0.06 -15.96 3.35
CA LEU A 14 0.57 -15.87 4.72
C LEU A 14 0.04 -14.65 5.47
N SER A 15 -0.73 -13.77 4.84
CA SER A 15 -1.36 -12.65 5.54
C SER A 15 -2.37 -13.15 6.56
N GLY A 16 -2.36 -12.61 7.78
CA GLY A 16 -3.26 -13.05 8.84
C GLY A 16 -2.82 -12.63 10.23
N GLU A 17 -3.49 -13.17 11.24
CA GLU A 17 -3.12 -12.98 12.63
C GLU A 17 -2.08 -14.01 13.08
N TYR A 18 -0.99 -13.51 13.66
CA TYR A 18 0.14 -14.25 14.19
C TYR A 18 0.12 -14.12 15.70
N LYS A 19 -0.06 -15.24 16.39
CA LYS A 19 0.03 -15.30 17.85
C LYS A 19 1.39 -15.87 18.26
N CYS A 20 2.10 -15.12 19.09
CA CYS A 20 3.28 -15.59 19.78
C CYS A 20 2.86 -15.97 21.20
N THR A 21 3.08 -17.23 21.59
CA THR A 21 2.88 -17.71 22.96
C THR A 21 4.22 -18.11 23.54
N VAL A 22 4.47 -17.70 24.78
CA VAL A 22 5.66 -18.07 25.56
C VAL A 22 5.18 -18.67 26.87
N SER A 23 5.51 -19.94 27.08
CA SER A 23 5.09 -20.70 28.27
C SER A 23 6.30 -21.04 29.14
N THR A 24 6.13 -20.97 30.44
CA THR A 24 7.05 -21.43 31.49
C THR A 24 6.34 -22.49 32.33
N PHE A 25 7.01 -23.05 33.34
CA PHE A 25 6.35 -24.00 34.26
C PHE A 25 5.17 -23.39 35.03
N ASN A 26 5.16 -22.06 35.25
CA ASN A 26 4.19 -21.38 36.10
C ASN A 26 3.28 -20.39 35.37
N ASP A 27 3.63 -19.97 34.15
CA ASP A 27 3.00 -18.85 33.46
C ASP A 27 3.04 -19.03 31.96
N GLU A 28 1.98 -18.59 31.28
CA GLU A 28 1.89 -18.50 29.83
C GLU A 28 1.47 -17.10 29.43
N ARG A 29 2.28 -16.45 28.59
CA ARG A 29 1.93 -15.16 27.98
C ARG A 29 1.76 -15.32 26.49
N SER A 30 0.69 -14.76 25.94
CA SER A 30 0.50 -14.68 24.49
C SER A 30 0.26 -13.25 24.01
N GLN A 31 0.66 -12.98 22.78
CA GLN A 31 0.36 -11.73 22.08
C GLN A 31 0.07 -12.03 20.61
N THR A 32 -1.01 -11.43 20.10
CA THR A 32 -1.41 -11.54 18.69
C THR A 32 -1.12 -10.25 17.94
N ARG A 33 -0.59 -10.36 16.72
CA ARG A 33 -0.36 -9.25 15.78
C ARG A 33 -0.77 -9.66 14.38
N LYS A 34 -1.28 -8.73 13.58
CA LYS A 34 -1.60 -8.98 12.18
C LYS A 34 -0.35 -8.75 11.32
N MET A 35 -0.08 -9.68 10.40
CA MET A 35 0.92 -9.52 9.35
C MET A 35 0.21 -9.44 8.02
N ILE A 36 0.55 -8.43 7.22
CA ILE A 36 0.07 -8.29 5.84
C ILE A 36 1.26 -8.47 4.91
N VAL A 37 1.15 -9.40 3.98
CA VAL A 37 2.05 -9.56 2.85
C VAL A 37 1.41 -8.88 1.65
N TYR A 38 2.07 -7.85 1.14
CA TYR A 38 1.55 -7.04 0.05
C TYR A 38 2.45 -7.08 -1.19
N VAL A 39 1.85 -6.79 -2.33
CA VAL A 39 2.52 -6.60 -3.61
C VAL A 39 2.39 -5.11 -3.97
N PRO A 40 3.51 -4.38 -4.09
CA PRO A 40 3.49 -2.99 -4.52
C PRO A 40 3.00 -2.86 -5.96
N GLU A 41 2.57 -1.67 -6.36
CA GLU A 41 2.16 -1.43 -7.74
C GLU A 41 3.27 -1.70 -8.74
N LYS A 42 2.88 -2.28 -9.88
CA LYS A 42 3.75 -2.42 -11.04
C LYS A 42 3.94 -1.08 -11.75
N SER A 43 2.90 -0.24 -11.75
CA SER A 43 2.94 1.11 -12.31
C SER A 43 1.89 2.00 -11.67
N LEU A 44 2.24 3.27 -11.44
CA LEU A 44 1.33 4.34 -11.04
C LEU A 44 1.42 5.47 -12.07
N VAL A 45 0.31 5.81 -12.71
CA VAL A 45 0.25 6.82 -13.76
C VAL A 45 -0.84 7.84 -13.45
N LEU A 46 -0.49 9.11 -13.51
CA LEU A 46 -1.42 10.24 -13.37
C LEU A 46 -1.45 11.03 -14.68
N THR A 47 -2.62 11.12 -15.30
CA THR A 47 -2.85 11.82 -16.58
C THR A 47 -3.98 12.82 -16.46
N HIS A 48 -3.99 13.81 -17.33
CA HIS A 48 -5.10 14.74 -17.49
C HIS A 48 -5.54 14.81 -18.95
N THR A 49 -6.82 15.03 -19.22
CA THR A 49 -7.36 15.17 -20.57
C THR A 49 -8.41 16.28 -20.60
N LYS A 50 -8.29 17.21 -21.56
CA LYS A 50 -9.27 18.29 -21.72
C LYS A 50 -10.57 17.76 -22.35
N LEU A 51 -11.69 18.06 -21.72
CA LEU A 51 -13.03 17.79 -22.22
C LEU A 51 -13.48 19.00 -23.05
N SER A 52 -13.40 18.86 -24.38
CA SER A 52 -13.56 19.96 -25.34
C SER A 52 -14.94 20.66 -25.29
N GLU A 53 -15.97 20.00 -24.76
CA GLU A 53 -17.34 20.50 -24.79
C GLU A 53 -17.72 21.37 -23.57
N HIS A 54 -16.92 21.35 -22.50
CA HIS A 54 -17.33 21.93 -21.20
C HIS A 54 -16.27 22.79 -20.50
N ASP A 55 -15.15 23.09 -21.17
CA ASP A 55 -13.97 23.73 -20.55
C ASP A 55 -13.60 23.08 -19.20
N ALA A 56 -13.65 21.74 -19.19
CA ALA A 56 -13.34 20.91 -18.05
C ALA A 56 -12.15 20.01 -18.37
N VAL A 57 -11.46 19.56 -17.34
CA VAL A 57 -10.32 18.63 -17.42
C VAL A 57 -10.66 17.42 -16.57
N ASN A 58 -10.52 16.24 -17.17
CA ASN A 58 -10.60 14.98 -16.46
C ASN A 58 -9.19 14.57 -16.02
N ILE A 59 -9.02 14.33 -14.73
CA ILE A 59 -7.78 13.89 -14.12
C ILE A 59 -7.95 12.44 -13.74
N THR A 60 -7.09 11.57 -14.24
CA THR A 60 -7.19 10.13 -14.07
C THR A 60 -5.90 9.58 -13.50
N CYS A 61 -6.02 8.88 -12.36
CA CYS A 61 -4.93 8.12 -11.77
C CYS A 61 -5.19 6.62 -11.95
N LYS A 62 -4.18 5.89 -12.41
CA LYS A 62 -4.24 4.45 -12.65
C LYS A 62 -3.08 3.74 -11.95
N ALA A 63 -3.41 2.66 -11.26
CA ALA A 63 -2.45 1.75 -10.66
C ALA A 63 -2.66 0.34 -11.17
N GLU A 64 -1.58 -0.40 -11.40
CA GLU A 64 -1.65 -1.78 -11.91
C GLU A 64 -0.92 -2.76 -10.99
N GLY A 65 -1.48 -3.97 -10.84
CA GLY A 65 -0.79 -5.10 -10.21
C GLY A 65 -0.55 -5.01 -8.70
N VAL A 66 -1.48 -4.39 -7.95
CA VAL A 66 -1.35 -4.16 -6.51
C VAL A 66 -2.07 -5.25 -5.71
N PHE A 67 -1.55 -5.64 -4.55
CA PHE A 67 -2.28 -6.52 -3.62
C PHE A 67 -1.97 -6.16 -2.16
N PRO A 68 -2.93 -6.21 -1.22
CA PRO A 68 -4.38 -6.39 -1.39
C PRO A 68 -5.05 -5.27 -2.17
N GLU A 69 -6.39 -5.28 -2.27
CA GLU A 69 -7.16 -4.24 -2.95
C GLU A 69 -6.74 -2.83 -2.48
N PRO A 70 -6.20 -1.97 -3.36
CA PRO A 70 -5.61 -0.70 -2.96
C PRO A 70 -6.68 0.39 -2.83
N GLN A 71 -6.27 1.55 -2.31
CA GLN A 71 -7.04 2.79 -2.32
C GLN A 71 -6.29 3.85 -3.11
N LEU A 72 -6.98 4.57 -4.00
CA LEU A 72 -6.46 5.73 -4.70
C LEU A 72 -7.22 6.97 -4.24
N ASP A 73 -6.47 8.05 -4.02
CA ASP A 73 -7.01 9.37 -3.72
C ASP A 73 -6.37 10.42 -4.63
N ILE A 74 -7.16 11.36 -5.14
CA ILE A 74 -6.66 12.47 -5.97
C ILE A 74 -6.97 13.75 -5.20
N ASN A 75 -5.92 14.41 -4.73
CA ASN A 75 -6.02 15.65 -3.98
C ASN A 75 -5.35 16.81 -4.71
N SER A 76 -5.77 18.04 -4.43
CA SER A 76 -5.12 19.25 -4.91
C SER A 76 -4.96 20.22 -3.75
N LYS A 77 -3.77 20.83 -3.60
CA LYS A 77 -3.49 21.75 -2.49
C LYS A 77 -4.41 22.97 -2.50
N GLU A 78 -4.88 23.36 -3.68
CA GLU A 78 -5.71 24.54 -3.91
C GLU A 78 -7.23 24.23 -3.85
N ARG A 79 -7.62 22.96 -3.68
CA ARG A 79 -9.04 22.54 -3.64
C ARG A 79 -9.34 21.68 -2.42
N THR A 80 -10.28 22.13 -1.59
CA THR A 80 -10.83 21.34 -0.48
C THR A 80 -12.02 20.45 -0.86
N ASP A 81 -12.57 20.61 -2.07
CA ASP A 81 -13.75 19.87 -2.53
C ASP A 81 -13.37 18.72 -3.48
N THR A 82 -13.08 17.55 -2.93
CA THR A 82 -12.89 16.29 -3.68
C THR A 82 -14.16 15.42 -3.64
N HIS A 83 -15.35 16.03 -3.70
CA HIS A 83 -16.62 15.33 -3.49
C HIS A 83 -17.13 14.51 -4.70
N ASP A 84 -16.55 14.66 -5.89
CA ASP A 84 -16.96 13.94 -7.12
C ASP A 84 -15.88 12.98 -7.65
N MET A 85 -15.00 12.47 -6.79
CA MET A 85 -14.02 11.46 -7.20
C MET A 85 -14.69 10.10 -7.45
N GLN A 86 -14.50 9.58 -8.66
CA GLN A 86 -14.90 8.23 -9.04
C GLN A 86 -13.74 7.27 -8.82
N PHE A 87 -13.91 6.28 -7.95
CA PHE A 87 -12.91 5.27 -7.66
C PHE A 87 -13.43 3.86 -7.94
N LYS A 88 -12.64 3.06 -8.66
CA LYS A 88 -12.97 1.66 -8.99
C LYS A 88 -11.72 0.79 -9.00
N THR A 89 -11.90 -0.46 -8.61
CA THR A 89 -10.88 -1.52 -8.64
C THR A 89 -11.29 -2.63 -9.59
N PHE A 90 -10.31 -3.30 -10.17
CA PHE A 90 -10.49 -4.37 -11.15
C PHE A 90 -9.58 -5.54 -10.76
N PRO A 91 -10.13 -6.70 -10.37
CA PRO A 91 -9.32 -7.87 -10.02
C PRO A 91 -8.66 -8.48 -11.26
N ARG A 92 -7.39 -8.91 -11.13
CA ARG A 92 -6.61 -9.63 -12.15
C ARG A 92 -5.71 -10.67 -11.50
N GLU A 93 -5.83 -11.95 -11.84
CA GLU A 93 -4.86 -13.02 -11.49
C GLU A 93 -4.16 -12.87 -10.11
N GLY A 94 -4.91 -12.62 -9.03
CA GLY A 94 -4.38 -12.50 -7.66
C GLY A 94 -3.88 -11.10 -7.24
N VAL A 95 -3.99 -10.10 -8.11
CA VAL A 95 -3.71 -8.68 -7.87
C VAL A 95 -4.90 -7.81 -8.32
N PHE A 96 -4.81 -6.50 -8.11
CA PHE A 96 -5.82 -5.52 -8.45
C PHE A 96 -5.20 -4.38 -9.26
N ASP A 97 -5.94 -3.96 -10.28
CA ASP A 97 -5.75 -2.64 -10.86
C ASP A 97 -6.77 -1.68 -10.25
N ALA A 98 -6.42 -0.40 -10.19
CA ALA A 98 -7.27 0.63 -9.62
C ALA A 98 -7.27 1.89 -10.48
N VAL A 99 -8.42 2.54 -10.57
CA VAL A 99 -8.60 3.79 -11.31
C VAL A 99 -9.39 4.76 -10.46
N ALA A 100 -8.80 5.94 -10.22
CA ALA A 100 -9.47 7.10 -9.67
C ALA A 100 -9.59 8.17 -10.76
N SER A 101 -10.71 8.90 -10.80
CA SER A 101 -10.90 10.01 -11.73
C SER A 101 -11.72 11.13 -11.12
N VAL A 102 -11.36 12.37 -11.43
CA VAL A 102 -12.09 13.57 -11.03
C VAL A 102 -12.17 14.53 -12.21
N THR A 103 -13.35 15.09 -12.44
CA THR A 103 -13.57 16.12 -13.46
C THR A 103 -13.58 17.48 -12.81
N VAL A 104 -12.81 18.42 -13.36
CA VAL A 104 -12.63 19.75 -12.81
C VAL A 104 -12.84 20.80 -13.90
N ASN A 105 -13.63 21.85 -13.64
CA ASN A 105 -13.74 22.97 -14.58
C ASN A 105 -12.45 23.79 -14.57
N VAL A 106 -12.02 24.24 -15.74
CA VAL A 106 -10.84 25.09 -15.91
C VAL A 106 -11.03 26.45 -15.23
N SER A 107 -12.24 27.01 -15.25
CA SER A 107 -12.58 28.27 -14.57
C SER A 107 -12.36 28.24 -13.06
N ASP A 108 -12.41 27.06 -12.45
CA ASP A 108 -12.22 26.89 -11.02
C ASP A 108 -10.73 26.69 -10.68
N LEU A 109 -9.84 26.56 -11.69
CA LEU A 109 -8.41 26.34 -11.51
C LEU A 109 -7.66 27.67 -11.49
N GLU A 110 -6.64 27.75 -10.64
CA GLU A 110 -5.66 28.83 -10.74
C GLU A 110 -4.71 28.60 -11.93
N ASP A 111 -3.92 29.63 -12.28
CA ASP A 111 -2.96 29.62 -13.39
C ASP A 111 -1.94 28.46 -13.30
N SER A 112 -1.76 27.85 -12.13
CA SER A 112 -0.93 26.66 -11.93
C SER A 112 -1.46 25.80 -10.78
N THR A 113 -2.30 24.80 -11.07
CA THR A 113 -2.82 23.89 -10.04
C THR A 113 -2.08 22.55 -10.06
N THR A 114 -1.61 22.08 -8.90
CA THR A 114 -0.95 20.77 -8.75
C THR A 114 -1.95 19.74 -8.23
N PHE A 115 -2.03 18.60 -8.91
CA PHE A 115 -2.80 17.44 -8.49
C PHE A 115 -1.88 16.31 -8.07
N ASP A 116 -2.16 15.76 -6.89
CA ASP A 116 -1.44 14.65 -6.28
C ASP A 116 -2.36 13.42 -6.26
N CYS A 117 -1.93 12.33 -6.90
CA CYS A 117 -2.52 11.03 -6.70
C CYS A 117 -1.74 10.26 -5.63
N GLU A 118 -2.43 9.75 -4.63
CA GLU A 118 -1.89 8.93 -3.55
C GLU A 118 -2.45 7.51 -3.64
N LEU A 119 -1.56 6.53 -3.75
CA LEU A 119 -1.88 5.10 -3.63
C LEU A 119 -1.56 4.63 -2.21
N LYS A 120 -2.53 3.95 -1.58
CA LYS A 120 -2.36 3.29 -0.28
C LYS A 120 -2.71 1.81 -0.39
N ILE A 121 -1.96 0.99 0.34
CA ILE A 121 -2.34 -0.39 0.60
C ILE A 121 -2.91 -0.47 2.02
N PRO A 122 -4.20 -0.81 2.19
CA PRO A 122 -4.84 -0.86 3.51
C PRO A 122 -4.09 -1.74 4.50
N GLU A 123 -4.16 -1.37 5.79
CA GLU A 123 -3.53 -2.10 6.89
C GLU A 123 -2.00 -2.22 6.79
N THR A 124 -1.38 -1.35 5.98
CA THR A 124 0.07 -1.20 5.87
C THR A 124 0.44 0.28 5.94
N ASN A 125 1.73 0.55 6.08
CA ASN A 125 2.30 1.89 5.95
C ASN A 125 2.77 2.18 4.51
N TYR A 126 2.37 1.37 3.53
CA TYR A 126 2.78 1.55 2.15
C TYR A 126 1.98 2.69 1.51
N THR A 127 2.68 3.70 1.00
CA THR A 127 2.08 4.83 0.32
C THR A 127 3.00 5.33 -0.79
N VAL A 128 2.46 5.56 -1.99
CA VAL A 128 3.18 6.11 -3.14
C VAL A 128 2.39 7.28 -3.71
N LYS A 129 3.10 8.32 -4.17
CA LYS A 129 2.49 9.54 -4.70
C LYS A 129 3.00 9.86 -6.10
N LYS A 130 2.11 10.39 -6.94
CA LYS A 130 2.45 11.00 -8.23
C LYS A 130 1.76 12.35 -8.37
N SER A 131 2.46 13.31 -8.95
CA SER A 131 1.96 14.68 -9.11
C SER A 131 1.96 15.10 -10.57
N VAL A 132 0.99 15.94 -10.95
CA VAL A 132 0.95 16.63 -12.25
C VAL A 132 0.54 18.08 -12.04
N ILE A 133 1.13 18.98 -12.82
CA ILE A 133 0.80 20.42 -12.79
C ILE A 133 -0.05 20.74 -14.02
N LEU A 134 -1.16 21.43 -13.81
CA LEU A 134 -2.03 21.96 -14.85
C LEU A 134 -1.81 23.47 -14.97
N SER A 135 -1.38 23.91 -16.16
CA SER A 135 -1.26 25.32 -16.52
C SER A 135 -2.08 25.61 -17.79
N PRO A 136 -2.84 26.71 -17.86
CA PRO A 136 -3.59 27.07 -19.05
C PRO A 136 -2.63 27.43 -20.19
N GLY A 137 -2.52 26.55 -21.19
CA GLY A 137 -1.76 26.80 -22.42
C GLY A 137 -0.65 25.79 -22.77
N THR A 138 -0.46 24.70 -22.01
CA THR A 138 0.58 23.71 -22.33
C THR A 138 -0.01 22.53 -23.12
N PRO A 139 0.51 22.21 -24.33
CA PRO A 139 0.22 20.95 -25.01
C PRO A 139 0.72 19.75 -24.19
N GLU A 140 -0.05 18.66 -24.22
CA GLU A 140 0.21 17.40 -23.49
C GLU A 140 1.69 17.00 -23.52
N LEU A 141 2.33 17.00 -22.35
CA LEU A 141 3.57 16.26 -22.14
C LEU A 141 3.28 15.09 -21.20
N PRO A 142 3.54 13.83 -21.60
CA PRO A 142 3.54 12.73 -20.66
C PRO A 142 4.60 13.02 -19.59
N SER A 143 4.17 13.13 -18.33
CA SER A 143 5.09 13.31 -17.21
C SER A 143 6.00 12.08 -17.14
N THR A 144 7.28 12.31 -17.40
CA THR A 144 8.31 11.28 -17.42
C THR A 144 8.44 10.65 -16.05
N THR A 145 8.56 9.32 -16.07
CA THR A 145 8.82 8.43 -14.96
C THR A 145 10.02 8.91 -14.13
N GLU A 146 9.78 9.58 -13.01
CA GLU A 146 10.74 9.52 -11.90
C GLU A 146 10.75 8.10 -11.36
N LEU A 147 11.73 7.31 -11.82
CA LEU A 147 12.16 6.08 -11.17
C LEU A 147 12.77 6.48 -9.82
N VAL A 148 12.00 6.34 -8.74
CA VAL A 148 12.62 6.16 -7.42
C VAL A 148 13.32 4.80 -7.46
N PRO A 149 14.63 4.72 -7.19
CA PRO A 149 15.36 3.47 -7.30
C PRO A 149 14.98 2.49 -6.18
N ASP A 150 14.83 1.23 -6.61
CA ASP A 150 14.73 -0.02 -5.84
C ASP A 150 13.47 -0.30 -5.02
N ALA A 151 12.37 -0.60 -5.72
CA ALA A 151 11.57 -1.76 -5.39
C ALA A 151 11.96 -2.93 -6.32
N ASN A 152 12.97 -3.70 -5.92
CA ASN A 152 13.32 -4.95 -6.59
C ASN A 152 12.08 -5.86 -6.69
N PRO A 153 11.59 -6.21 -7.90
CA PRO A 153 10.38 -6.98 -8.07
C PRO A 153 10.68 -8.46 -7.90
N THR A 154 10.80 -8.95 -6.66
CA THR A 154 10.77 -10.41 -6.42
C THR A 154 10.40 -10.87 -5.02
N VAL A 155 10.03 -9.99 -4.07
CA VAL A 155 9.67 -10.46 -2.73
C VAL A 155 8.48 -9.66 -2.19
N GLY A 156 7.37 -10.35 -1.91
CA GLY A 156 6.27 -9.74 -1.15
C GLY A 156 6.82 -9.19 0.16
N LYS A 157 6.65 -7.88 0.39
CA LYS A 157 7.11 -7.28 1.64
C LYS A 157 6.06 -7.59 2.70
N ALA A 158 6.52 -8.10 3.84
CA ALA A 158 5.68 -8.29 5.02
C ALA A 158 5.81 -7.06 5.91
N SER A 159 4.69 -6.45 6.29
CA SER A 159 4.67 -5.41 7.32
C SER A 159 4.19 -6.00 8.64
N LEU A 160 4.94 -5.71 9.71
CA LEU A 160 4.64 -6.15 11.07
C LEU A 160 4.92 -4.99 12.02
N GLU A 161 3.88 -4.41 12.64
CA GLU A 161 4.07 -3.42 13.70
C GLU A 161 4.54 -4.12 14.98
N GLN A 162 5.79 -3.86 15.41
CA GLN A 162 6.32 -4.35 16.67
C GLN A 162 6.56 -3.22 17.68
N THR A 163 5.85 -3.32 18.80
CA THR A 163 6.36 -2.93 20.12
C THR A 163 6.05 -4.08 21.07
N LEU A 164 7.09 -4.76 21.55
CA LEU A 164 7.00 -5.77 22.62
C LEU A 164 7.91 -5.36 23.79
N PRO A 165 7.36 -5.15 24.99
CA PRO A 165 8.11 -5.27 26.22
C PRO A 165 7.93 -6.70 26.75
N ALA A 166 8.89 -7.58 26.47
CA ALA A 166 8.96 -8.88 27.13
C ALA A 166 10.38 -9.08 27.67
N SER A 167 10.57 -8.69 28.93
CA SER A 167 11.71 -9.11 29.74
C SER A 167 11.64 -10.63 29.93
N CYS A 168 12.64 -11.37 29.44
CA CYS A 168 12.77 -12.81 29.66
C CYS A 168 13.94 -13.07 30.61
N SER A 169 13.64 -13.65 31.77
CA SER A 169 14.64 -14.20 32.70
C SER A 169 15.02 -15.63 32.28
N ASN A 170 16.28 -16.00 32.54
CA ASN A 170 16.95 -17.19 32.04
C ASN A 170 16.44 -18.50 32.68
N ASN A 171 15.38 -19.11 32.14
CA ASN A 171 15.21 -20.59 32.05
C ASN A 171 13.93 -21.02 31.28
N THR A 172 13.57 -20.29 30.22
CA THR A 172 12.27 -20.49 29.56
C THR A 172 12.38 -21.36 28.29
N LEU A 173 11.71 -22.51 28.32
CA LEU A 173 11.40 -23.30 27.13
C LEU A 173 10.39 -22.51 26.28
N MET A 174 10.82 -21.92 25.16
CA MET A 174 9.89 -21.22 24.27
C MET A 174 9.22 -22.24 23.34
N LEU A 175 7.92 -22.47 23.51
CA LEU A 175 7.09 -23.09 22.47
C LEU A 175 6.41 -21.99 21.66
N LEU A 176 7.01 -21.63 20.52
CA LEU A 176 6.36 -20.80 19.51
C LEU A 176 5.31 -21.65 18.78
N THR A 177 4.03 -21.39 19.06
CA THR A 177 2.90 -22.01 18.34
C THR A 177 2.24 -20.97 17.44
N LEU A 178 2.44 -21.09 16.12
CA LEU A 178 1.77 -20.26 15.12
C LEU A 178 0.53 -20.99 14.62
N SER A 179 -0.65 -20.40 14.82
CA SER A 179 -1.92 -21.05 14.48
C SER A 179 -2.35 -20.87 13.02
N HIS A 180 -1.47 -20.37 12.13
CA HIS A 180 -1.83 -20.17 10.73
C HIS A 180 -1.36 -21.34 9.87
N LYS A 181 -2.34 -22.07 9.29
CA LYS A 181 -2.32 -23.13 8.25
C LYS A 181 -1.06 -24.04 8.12
N PRO A 182 -1.23 -25.36 7.90
CA PRO A 182 -0.22 -26.40 8.16
C PRO A 182 0.99 -26.49 7.19
N SER A 183 1.44 -25.42 6.52
CA SER A 183 2.41 -25.55 5.41
C SER A 183 3.68 -24.68 5.50
N ALA A 184 3.89 -23.90 6.56
CA ALA A 184 5.11 -23.09 6.67
C ALA A 184 6.17 -23.80 7.53
N LEU A 185 7.31 -24.13 6.92
CA LEU A 185 8.50 -24.64 7.60
C LEU A 185 9.16 -23.49 8.37
N PHE A 186 9.23 -23.59 9.70
CA PHE A 186 9.90 -22.60 10.56
C PHE A 186 11.09 -23.24 11.27
N SER A 187 12.25 -22.58 11.21
CA SER A 187 13.46 -22.97 11.94
C SER A 187 13.65 -22.05 13.15
N CYS A 188 13.76 -22.61 14.34
CA CYS A 188 14.20 -21.88 15.54
C CYS A 188 15.72 -22.04 15.68
N THR A 189 16.46 -20.94 15.60
CA THR A 189 17.89 -20.86 15.98
C THR A 189 18.06 -19.89 17.14
#